data_AF-A0A6J6LGB5-F1
#
_entry.id   AF-A0A6J6LGB5-F1
#
_cell.length_a   1.000
_cell.length_b   1.000
_cell.length_c   1.000
_cell.angle_alpha   90.00
_cell.angle_beta   90.00
_cell.angle_gamma   90.00
#
_symmetry.space_group_name_H-M   'P 1'
#
loop_
_entity.id
_entity.type
_entity.pdbx_description
1 polymer ?
#
loop_
_entity_poly.entity_id
_entity_poly.type
_entity_poly.pdbx_seq_one_letter_code
_entity_poly.pdbx_strand_id
1 'polypeptide(L)'
;MALGQILGIMSDQMFSAQGKSPWNSEHLIDLDARLAEHEDGQPFVMGIDDAALLLEGMAFTEIMSADFPWIDMVRWTTDFVTEELRQHWTDDEWRAYSAQ
;
A
#
# COMPACT_ATOMS: atom_id res chain seq x y z
N MET A 1 11.85 -0.22 6.74
CA MET A 1 10.74 0.77 6.81
C MET A 1 9.40 0.03 6.81
N ALA A 2 8.36 0.58 7.44
CA ALA A 2 7.02 -0.05 7.53
C ALA A 2 6.37 -0.30 6.14
N LEU A 3 6.65 0.55 5.14
CA LEU A 3 6.16 0.39 3.76
C LEU A 3 6.67 -0.89 3.08
N GLY A 4 7.97 -1.21 3.22
CA GLY A 4 8.53 -2.45 2.68
C GLY A 4 7.95 -3.71 3.33
N GLN A 5 7.44 -3.61 4.57
CA GLN A 5 6.74 -4.73 5.21
C GLN A 5 5.37 -4.98 4.56
N ILE A 6 4.64 -3.92 4.20
CA ILE A 6 3.37 -4.02 3.48
C ILE A 6 3.59 -4.68 2.11
N LEU A 7 4.60 -4.23 1.36
CA LEU A 7 4.93 -4.82 0.05
C LEU A 7 5.38 -6.29 0.16
N GLY A 8 6.10 -6.66 1.22
CA GLY A 8 6.45 -8.05 1.51
C GLY A 8 5.22 -8.94 1.73
N ILE A 9 4.24 -8.48 2.53
CA ILE A 9 2.99 -9.22 2.76
C ILE A 9 2.20 -9.38 1.46
N MET A 10 2.11 -8.32 0.65
CA MET A 10 1.43 -8.37 -0.65
C MET A 10 2.13 -9.34 -1.62
N SER A 11 3.47 -9.34 -1.66
CA SER A 11 4.27 -10.26 -2.47
C SER A 11 4.03 -11.71 -2.08
N ASP A 12 4.09 -12.03 -0.78
CA ASP A 12 3.88 -13.38 -0.28
C ASP A 12 2.49 -13.93 -0.65
N GLN A 13 1.46 -13.06 -0.62
CA GLN A 13 0.12 -13.41 -1.07
C GLN A 13 0.04 -13.63 -2.58
N MET A 14 0.69 -12.79 -3.37
CA MET A 14 0.76 -12.94 -4.83
C MET A 14 1.40 -14.27 -5.24
N PHE A 15 2.43 -14.74 -4.52
CA PHE A 15 3.11 -16.00 -4.81
C PHE A 15 2.45 -17.24 -4.18
N SER A 16 1.61 -17.07 -3.16
CA SER A 16 0.88 -18.17 -2.50
C SER A 16 -0.51 -18.43 -3.06
N ALA A 17 -1.15 -17.43 -3.69
CA ALA A 17 -2.47 -17.57 -4.28
C ALA A 17 -2.43 -18.38 -5.59
N GLN A 18 -3.17 -19.49 -5.66
CA GLN A 18 -3.39 -20.29 -6.89
C GLN A 18 -4.31 -19.58 -7.92
N GLY A 19 -4.45 -18.25 -7.85
CA GLY A 19 -5.35 -17.45 -8.66
C GLY A 19 -4.70 -16.16 -9.15
N LYS A 20 -5.38 -15.41 -10.03
CA LYS A 20 -4.91 -14.07 -10.46
C LYS A 20 -4.83 -13.16 -9.23
N SER A 21 -3.64 -12.62 -8.99
CA SER A 21 -3.44 -11.53 -8.03
C SER A 21 -4.38 -10.36 -8.35
N PRO A 22 -5.03 -9.74 -7.36
CA PRO A 22 -5.78 -8.51 -7.56
C PRO A 22 -4.86 -7.33 -7.92
N TRP A 23 -3.56 -7.43 -7.62
CA TRP A 23 -2.59 -6.35 -7.81
C TRP A 23 -1.73 -6.53 -9.06
N ASN A 24 -1.28 -5.39 -9.61
CA ASN A 24 -0.29 -5.38 -10.68
C ASN A 24 1.09 -5.78 -10.15
N SER A 25 1.56 -6.97 -10.55
CA SER A 25 2.83 -7.54 -10.11
C SER A 25 4.06 -6.74 -10.55
N GLU A 26 4.02 -6.14 -11.74
CA GLU A 26 5.16 -5.35 -12.25
C GLU A 26 5.32 -4.08 -11.43
N HIS A 27 4.21 -3.45 -11.08
CA HIS A 27 4.21 -2.22 -10.29
C HIS A 27 4.63 -2.46 -8.84
N LEU A 28 4.22 -3.59 -8.26
CA LEU A 28 4.65 -4.00 -6.93
C LEU A 28 6.18 -4.20 -6.87
N ILE A 29 6.74 -4.90 -7.85
CA ILE A 29 8.18 -5.17 -7.93
C ILE A 29 8.97 -3.86 -8.14
N ASP A 30 8.49 -2.96 -9.00
CA ASP A 30 9.11 -1.65 -9.24
C ASP A 30 9.16 -0.81 -7.95
N LEU A 31 8.04 -0.71 -7.23
CA LEU A 31 7.95 0.07 -6.01
C LEU A 31 8.84 -0.51 -4.88
N ASP A 32 8.90 -1.84 -4.76
CA ASP A 32 9.77 -2.52 -3.78
C ASP A 32 11.25 -2.27 -4.08
N ALA A 33 11.67 -2.36 -5.35
CA ALA A 33 13.03 -2.05 -5.76
C ALA A 33 13.41 -0.60 -5.48
N ARG A 34 12.52 0.36 -5.80
CA ARG A 34 12.72 1.79 -5.52
C ARG A 34 12.85 2.08 -4.03
N LEU A 35 12.10 1.37 -3.18
CA LEU A 35 12.20 1.51 -1.73
C LEU A 35 13.45 0.84 -1.15
N ALA A 36 13.91 -0.27 -1.74
CA ALA A 36 15.14 -0.96 -1.33
C ALA A 36 16.41 -0.17 -1.68
N GLU A 37 16.38 0.55 -2.81
CA GLU A 37 17.47 1.42 -3.26
C GLU A 37 17.45 2.81 -2.62
N HIS A 38 16.39 3.14 -1.86
CA HIS A 38 16.24 4.45 -1.24
C HIS A 38 17.22 4.67 -0.08
N GLU A 39 17.94 5.79 -0.09
CA GLU A 39 18.84 6.19 0.98
C GLU A 39 18.08 6.78 2.18
N ASP A 40 18.38 6.27 3.38
CA ASP A 40 17.79 6.76 4.61
C ASP A 40 17.99 8.28 4.79
N GLY A 41 16.89 8.99 5.06
CA GLY A 41 16.89 10.43 5.33
C GLY A 41 16.74 11.33 4.10
N GLN A 42 16.64 10.77 2.89
CA GLN A 42 16.22 11.54 1.71
C GLN A 42 14.69 11.51 1.53
N PRO A 43 14.08 12.51 0.89
CA PRO A 43 12.68 12.44 0.51
C PRO A 43 12.45 11.35 -0.54
N PHE A 44 11.50 10.45 -0.30
CA PHE A 44 11.04 9.48 -1.29
C PHE A 44 9.92 10.09 -2.14
N VAL A 45 10.09 10.09 -3.47
CA VAL A 45 9.04 10.54 -4.39
C VAL A 45 8.14 9.37 -4.73
N MET A 46 6.87 9.49 -4.36
CA MET A 46 5.82 8.50 -4.57
C MET A 46 4.80 9.01 -5.58
N GLY A 47 4.51 8.21 -6.61
CA GLY A 47 3.43 8.49 -7.54
C GLY A 47 2.06 8.19 -6.92
N ILE A 48 0.99 8.71 -7.54
CA ILE A 48 -0.39 8.43 -7.09
C ILE A 48 -0.69 6.93 -7.14
N ASP A 49 -0.21 6.24 -8.17
CA ASP A 49 -0.42 4.81 -8.33
C ASP A 49 0.34 4.01 -7.25
N ASP A 50 1.55 4.43 -6.87
CA ASP A 50 2.33 3.78 -5.80
C ASP A 50 1.57 3.85 -4.47
N ALA A 51 0.99 5.01 -4.19
CA ALA A 51 0.25 5.26 -2.96
C ALA A 51 -1.07 4.50 -2.93
N ALA A 52 -1.77 4.43 -4.07
CA ALA A 52 -2.93 3.59 -4.30
C ALA A 52 -2.63 2.11 -4.00
N LEU A 53 -1.54 1.57 -4.55
CA LEU A 53 -1.11 0.19 -4.31
C LEU A 53 -0.86 -0.08 -2.82
N LEU A 54 -0.21 0.86 -2.12
CA LEU A 54 0.03 0.76 -0.68
C LEU A 54 -1.27 0.80 0.14
N LEU A 55 -2.22 1.66 -0.25
CA LEU A 55 -3.56 1.73 0.37
C LEU A 55 -4.32 0.40 0.22
N GLU A 56 -4.26 -0.22 -0.96
CA GLU A 56 -4.84 -1.54 -1.19
C GLU A 56 -4.17 -2.64 -0.35
N GLY A 57 -2.84 -2.60 -0.22
CA GLY A 57 -2.08 -3.51 0.63
C GLY A 57 -2.46 -3.41 2.11
N MET A 58 -2.65 -2.19 2.60
CA MET A 58 -3.10 -1.94 3.98
C MET A 58 -4.53 -2.42 4.20
N ALA A 59 -5.46 -2.10 3.30
CA ALA A 59 -6.85 -2.57 3.39
C ALA A 59 -6.94 -4.10 3.39
N PHE A 60 -6.15 -4.77 2.55
CA PHE A 60 -6.05 -6.23 2.56
C PHE A 60 -5.51 -6.74 3.90
N THR A 61 -4.44 -6.12 4.41
CA THR A 61 -3.84 -6.49 5.70
C THR A 61 -4.82 -6.30 6.86
N GLU A 62 -5.69 -5.28 6.79
CA GLU A 62 -6.78 -5.06 7.76
C GLU A 62 -7.78 -6.22 7.72
N ILE A 63 -8.28 -6.57 6.55
CA ILE A 63 -9.25 -7.67 6.37
C ILE A 63 -8.67 -8.98 6.88
N MET A 64 -7.41 -9.28 6.53
CA MET A 64 -6.74 -10.50 6.96
C MET A 64 -6.40 -10.51 8.46
N SER A 65 -6.27 -9.33 9.07
CA SER A 65 -5.97 -9.19 10.50
C SER A 65 -7.22 -9.12 11.38
N ALA A 66 -8.44 -9.18 10.82
CA ALA A 66 -9.69 -8.87 11.52
C ALA A 66 -9.90 -9.66 12.84
N ASP A 67 -9.47 -10.92 12.87
CA ASP A 67 -9.61 -11.80 14.03
C ASP A 67 -8.37 -11.85 14.93
N PHE A 68 -7.37 -11.02 14.65
CA PHE A 68 -6.11 -11.01 15.37
C PHE A 68 -6.00 -9.85 16.37
N PRO A 69 -5.24 -10.02 17.48
CA PRO A 69 -5.15 -9.00 18.54
C PRO A 69 -4.57 -7.64 18.10
N TRP A 70 -3.98 -7.54 16.91
CA TRP A 70 -3.34 -6.34 16.39
C TRP A 70 -4.19 -5.56 15.38
N ILE A 71 -5.45 -5.97 15.14
CA ILE A 71 -6.36 -5.31 14.19
C ILE A 71 -6.50 -3.80 14.42
N ASP A 72 -6.53 -3.37 15.69
CA ASP A 72 -6.67 -1.95 16.02
C ASP A 72 -5.47 -1.12 15.56
N MET A 73 -4.25 -1.69 15.56
CA MET A 73 -3.06 -1.01 15.02
C MET A 73 -3.09 -0.93 13.49
N VAL A 74 -3.64 -1.96 12.82
CA VAL A 74 -3.75 -1.98 11.35
C VAL A 74 -4.77 -0.96 10.87
N ARG A 75 -5.93 -0.86 11.55
CA ARG A 75 -6.94 0.18 11.30
C ARG A 75 -6.37 1.57 11.46
N TRP A 76 -5.73 1.84 12.60
CA TRP A 76 -5.11 3.14 12.85
C TRP A 76 -4.07 3.51 11.77
N THR A 77 -3.27 2.55 11.31
CA THR A 77 -2.28 2.79 10.25
C THR A 77 -2.93 3.11 8.91
N THR A 78 -4.01 2.40 8.58
CA THR A 78 -4.77 2.60 7.34
C THR A 78 -5.46 3.96 7.34
N ASP A 79 -6.09 4.33 8.45
CA ASP A 79 -6.72 5.64 8.64
C ASP A 79 -5.68 6.77 8.55
N PHE A 80 -4.57 6.64 9.28
CA PHE A 80 -3.48 7.63 9.27
C PHE A 80 -2.89 7.84 7.87
N VAL A 81 -2.55 6.75 7.17
CA VAL A 81 -1.97 6.85 5.83
C VAL A 81 -3.00 7.40 4.83
N THR A 82 -4.28 7.04 4.97
CA THR A 82 -5.33 7.62 4.12
C THR A 82 -5.47 9.12 4.38
N GLU A 83 -5.51 9.56 5.64
CA GLU A 83 -5.63 10.98 5.99
C GLU A 83 -4.40 11.79 5.56
N GLU A 84 -3.20 11.29 5.82
CA GLU A 84 -1.95 11.97 5.47
C GLU A 84 -1.68 11.98 3.97
N LEU A 85 -2.04 10.94 3.22
CA LEU A 85 -1.87 10.92 1.77
C LEU A 85 -2.95 11.73 1.04
N ARG A 86 -4.19 11.74 1.56
CA ARG A 86 -5.33 12.44 0.94
C ARG A 86 -5.08 13.92 0.70
N GLN A 87 -4.31 14.58 1.56
CA GLN A 87 -4.01 16.01 1.44
C GLN A 87 -3.12 16.35 0.23
N HIS A 88 -2.42 15.36 -0.34
CA HIS A 88 -1.48 15.56 -1.44
C HIS A 88 -2.12 15.51 -2.83
N TRP A 89 -3.38 15.07 -2.94
CA TRP A 89 -4.13 15.06 -4.20
C TRP A 89 -5.29 16.04 -4.17
N THR A 90 -5.60 16.60 -5.35
CA THR A 90 -6.82 17.39 -5.54
C THR A 90 -8.05 16.50 -5.44
N ASP A 91 -9.20 17.11 -5.10
CA ASP A 91 -10.49 16.40 -5.04
C ASP A 91 -10.84 15.70 -6.36
N ASP A 92 -10.44 16.29 -7.49
CA ASP A 92 -10.72 15.76 -8.83
C ASP A 92 -9.86 14.53 -9.14
N GLU A 93 -8.57 14.54 -8.77
CA GLU A 93 -7.68 13.38 -8.88
C GLU A 93 -8.17 12.22 -8.01
N TRP A 94 -8.58 12.51 -6.78
CA TRP A 94 -9.11 11.48 -5.88
C TRP A 94 -10.43 10.87 -6.36
N ARG A 95 -11.36 11.70 -6.88
CA ARG A 95 -12.63 11.24 -7.44
C ARG A 95 -12.45 10.40 -8.70
N ALA A 96 -11.49 10.76 -9.56
CA ALA A 96 -11.19 9.99 -10.76
C ALA A 96 -10.64 8.58 -10.42
N TYR A 97 -9.86 8.47 -9.34
CA TYR A 97 -9.34 7.20 -8.84
C TYR A 97 -10.44 6.34 -8.20
N SER A 98 -11.22 6.90 -7.28
CA SER A 98 -12.26 6.18 -6.52
C SER A 98 -13.51 5.77 -7.33
N ALA A 99 -13.60 6.20 -8.59
CA ALA A 99 -14.67 5.83 -9.52
C ALA A 99 -14.31 4.66 -10.46
N GLN A 100 -13.08 4.14 -10.39
CA GLN A 100 -12.64 2.92 -11.08
C GLN A 100 -13.02 1.67 -10.29
#